data_AF-A0A8J7MC95-F1
#
_entry.id   AF-A0A8J7MC95-F1
#
_cell.length_a   1.000
_cell.length_b   1.000
_cell.length_c   1.000
_cell.angle_alpha   90.00
_cell.angle_beta   90.00
_cell.angle_gamma   90.00
#
_symmetry.space_group_name_H-M   'P 1'
#
loop_
_entity.id
_entity.type
_entity.pdbx_description
1 polymer ?
#
loop_
_entity_poly.entity_id
_entity_poly.type
_entity_poly.pdbx_seq_one_letter_code
_entity_poly.pdbx_strand_id
1 'polypeptide(L)'
;MFVIFLCNAIGYRAKFALKKKGYPYSWFSHHFRDFKMIAQAISEEKNEEEKAKLKKVRLMLYSTPVLFIIGAAFFFRVSQQF
;
A
#
# COMPACT_ATOMS: atom_id res chain seq x y z
N MET A 1 -12.13 2.30 12.13
CA MET A 1 -10.82 2.70 12.73
C MET A 1 -9.68 1.72 12.39
N PHE A 2 -9.82 0.41 12.62
CA PHE A 2 -8.79 -0.60 12.31
C PHE A 2 -8.32 -0.62 10.83
N VAL A 3 -9.25 -0.53 9.87
CA VAL A 3 -8.94 -0.51 8.43
C VAL A 3 -8.00 0.65 8.06
N ILE A 4 -8.21 1.83 8.65
CA ILE A 4 -7.36 3.02 8.40
C ILE A 4 -5.94 2.78 8.89
N PHE A 5 -5.78 2.18 10.08
CA PHE A 5 -4.46 1.80 10.59
C PHE A 5 -3.77 0.77 9.70
N LEU A 6 -4.50 -0.23 9.20
CA LEU A 6 -3.97 -1.25 8.31
C LEU A 6 -3.50 -0.64 6.98
N CYS A 7 -4.32 0.23 6.37
CA CYS A 7 -3.97 0.95 5.15
C CYS A 7 -2.74 1.84 5.33
N ASN A 8 -2.64 2.55 6.47
CA ASN A 8 -1.47 3.35 6.80
C ASN A 8 -0.21 2.49 6.97
N ALA A 9 -0.30 1.35 7.65
CA ALA A 9 0.83 0.43 7.84
C ALA A 9 1.36 -0.11 6.49
N ILE A 10 0.46 -0.43 5.56
CA ILE A 10 0.81 -0.83 4.19
C ILE A 10 1.54 0.31 3.46
N GLY A 11 1.00 1.53 3.55
CA GLY A 11 1.62 2.73 2.98
C GLY A 11 3.03 3.00 3.53
N TYR A 12 3.23 2.84 4.84
CA TYR A 12 4.56 2.98 5.44
C TYR A 12 5.55 1.93 4.95
N ARG A 13 5.14 0.67 4.86
CA ARG A 13 5.99 -0.40 4.31
C ARG A 13 6.41 -0.12 2.87
N ALA A 14 5.49 0.37 2.04
CA ALA A 14 5.79 0.79 0.68
C ALA A 14 6.87 1.89 0.62
N LYS A 15 6.73 2.90 1.47
CA LYS A 15 7.69 4.02 1.55
C LYS A 15 9.07 3.58 2.04
N PHE A 16 9.13 2.69 3.03
CA PHE A 16 10.40 2.11 3.49
C PHE A 16 11.10 1.33 2.39
N ALA A 17 10.35 0.54 1.61
CA ALA A 17 10.90 -0.20 0.48
C ALA A 17 11.45 0.73 -0.61
N LEU A 18 10.71 1.79 -0.96
CA LEU A 18 11.14 2.80 -1.93
C LEU A 18 12.37 3.59 -1.44
N LYS A 19 12.37 4.00 -0.16
CA LYS A 19 13.51 4.68 0.47
C LYS A 19 14.78 3.83 0.43
N LYS A 20 14.68 2.53 0.74
CA LYS A 20 15.82 1.60 0.68
C LYS A 20 16.43 1.50 -0.72
N LYS A 21 15.63 1.72 -1.76
CA LYS A 21 16.04 1.67 -3.17
C LYS A 21 16.40 3.04 -3.74
N GLY A 22 16.35 4.11 -2.94
CA GLY A 22 16.69 5.47 -3.38
C GLY A 22 15.61 6.16 -4.22
N TYR A 23 14.40 5.62 -4.30
CA TYR A 23 13.31 6.31 -5.00
C TYR A 23 12.74 7.46 -4.16
N PRO A 24 12.34 8.57 -4.79
CA PRO A 24 11.70 9.67 -4.10
C PRO A 24 10.37 9.18 -3.50
N TYR A 25 10.20 9.36 -2.20
CA TYR A 25 8.95 9.03 -1.50
C TYR A 25 8.36 10.30 -0.90
N SER A 26 7.04 10.47 -1.00
CA SER A 26 6.35 11.66 -0.49
C SER A 26 5.56 11.37 0.77
N TRP A 27 5.36 12.39 1.61
CA TRP A 27 4.51 12.28 2.79
C TRP A 27 3.03 12.40 2.40
N PHE A 28 2.24 11.44 2.92
CA PHE A 28 0.78 11.30 2.90
C PHE A 28 -0.06 11.46 1.59
N SER A 29 0.30 12.29 0.61
CA SER A 29 -0.65 12.69 -0.46
C SER A 29 -0.51 11.96 -1.82
N HIS A 30 0.47 11.07 -2.00
CA HIS A 30 0.67 10.40 -3.30
C HIS A 30 0.73 8.86 -3.23
N HIS A 31 -0.18 8.24 -2.50
CA HIS A 31 -0.31 6.76 -2.48
C HIS A 31 -0.42 6.13 -3.89
N PHE A 32 -0.97 6.86 -4.87
CA PHE A 32 -1.00 6.41 -6.27
C PHE A 32 0.35 6.52 -7.00
N ARG A 33 1.26 7.43 -6.59
CA ARG A 33 2.62 7.49 -7.16
C ARG A 33 3.49 6.35 -6.63
N ASP A 34 3.28 5.96 -5.36
CA ASP A 34 4.00 4.84 -4.74
C ASP A 34 3.79 3.53 -5.54
N PHE A 35 2.61 3.33 -6.12
CA PHE A 35 2.34 2.19 -7.01
C PHE A 35 3.23 2.13 -8.23
N LYS A 36 3.35 3.25 -8.96
CA LYS A 36 4.17 3.34 -10.17
C LYS A 36 5.65 3.16 -9.83
N MET A 37 6.09 3.77 -8.73
CA MET A 37 7.48 3.67 -8.26
C MET A 37 7.83 2.26 -7.80
N ILE A 38 6.92 1.55 -7.12
CA ILE A 38 7.15 0.16 -6.74
C ILE A 38 7.18 -0.74 -7.97
N ALA A 39 6.32 -0.51 -8.97
CA ALA A 39 6.38 -1.25 -10.22
C ALA A 39 7.73 -1.07 -10.93
N GLN A 40 8.25 0.16 -10.95
CA GLN A 40 9.57 0.48 -11.49
C GLN A 40 10.70 -0.17 -10.69
N ALA A 41 10.65 -0.11 -9.35
CA ALA A 41 11.60 -0.77 -8.47
C ALA A 41 11.62 -2.30 -8.70
N ILE A 42 10.48 -2.92 -8.97
CA ILE A 42 10.40 -4.36 -9.29
C ILE A 42 11.07 -4.69 -10.63
N SER A 43 10.96 -3.82 -11.64
CA SER A 43 11.57 -4.05 -12.95
C SER A 43 13.09 -3.85 -12.95
N GLU A 44 13.59 -2.94 -12.11
CA GLU A 44 15.02 -2.63 -12.01
C GLU A 44 15.75 -3.57 -11.03
N GLU A 45 15.03 -4.28 -10.17
CA GLU A 45 15.59 -5.21 -9.19
C GLU A 45 16.14 -6.49 -9.82
N LYS A 46 17.45 -6.73 -9.64
CA LYS A 46 18.14 -7.92 -10.13
C LYS A 46 18.15 -9.06 -9.10
N ASN A 47 17.97 -8.77 -7.81
CA ASN A 47 17.90 -9.77 -6.77
C ASN A 47 16.47 -10.33 -6.64
N GLU A 48 16.28 -11.61 -6.94
CA GLU A 48 14.98 -12.29 -6.91
C GLU A 48 14.32 -12.29 -5.52
N GLU A 49 15.10 -12.31 -4.43
CA GLU A 49 14.55 -12.28 -3.06
C GLU A 49 13.98 -10.89 -2.71
N GLU A 50 14.68 -9.82 -3.07
CA GLU A 50 14.20 -8.45 -2.88
C GLU A 50 13.02 -8.14 -3.82
N LYS A 51 13.05 -8.66 -5.04
CA LYS A 51 11.96 -8.56 -6.01
C LYS A 51 10.68 -9.22 -5.50
N ALA A 52 10.79 -10.38 -4.83
CA ALA A 52 9.65 -11.03 -4.18
C ALA A 52 9.07 -10.17 -3.05
N LYS A 53 9.92 -9.53 -2.23
CA LYS A 53 9.49 -8.59 -1.18
C LYS A 53 8.74 -7.40 -1.77
N LEU A 54 9.26 -6.79 -2.85
CA LEU A 54 8.61 -5.68 -3.54
C LEU A 54 7.28 -6.08 -4.19
N LYS A 55 7.19 -7.25 -4.81
CA LYS A 55 5.93 -7.81 -5.33
C LYS A 55 4.88 -7.98 -4.24
N LYS A 56 5.27 -8.46 -3.05
CA LYS A 56 4.37 -8.58 -1.90
C LYS A 56 3.84 -7.22 -1.45
N VAL A 57 4.71 -6.20 -1.39
CA VAL A 57 4.33 -4.83 -1.06
C VAL A 57 3.37 -4.25 -2.11
N ARG A 58 3.64 -4.47 -3.40
CA ARG A 58 2.73 -4.07 -4.49
C ARG A 58 1.35 -4.72 -4.34
N LEU A 59 1.29 -6.00 -3.99
CA LEU A 59 0.03 -6.72 -3.77
C LEU A 59 -0.75 -6.14 -2.57
N MET A 60 -0.06 -5.82 -1.47
CA MET A 60 -0.68 -5.16 -0.32
C MET A 60 -1.24 -3.77 -0.66
N LEU A 61 -0.56 -3.01 -1.53
CA LEU A 61 -1.11 -1.74 -2.02
C LEU A 61 -2.40 -1.96 -2.82
N TYR A 62 -2.50 -3.03 -3.63
CA TYR A 62 -3.74 -3.36 -4.37
C TYR A 62 -4.91 -3.72 -3.48
N SER A 63 -4.68 -4.28 -2.30
CA SER A 63 -5.76 -4.59 -1.36
C SER A 63 -6.26 -3.35 -0.62
N THR A 64 -5.54 -2.22 -0.66
CA THR A 64 -5.88 -1.01 0.11
C THR A 64 -7.23 -0.39 -0.30
N PRO A 65 -7.57 -0.21 -1.59
CA PRO A 65 -8.88 0.26 -2.01
C PRO A 65 -10.00 -0.74 -1.67
N VAL A 66 -9.74 -2.04 -1.83
CA VAL A 66 -10.72 -3.10 -1.53
C VAL A 66 -11.05 -3.09 -0.03
N LEU A 67 -10.04 -2.99 0.82
CA LEU A 67 -10.21 -2.86 2.28
C LEU A 67 -10.99 -1.61 2.66
N PHE A 68 -10.77 -0.50 1.95
CA PHE A 68 -11.53 0.73 2.16
C PHE A 68 -13.02 0.56 1.81
N ILE A 69 -13.33 -0.07 0.68
CA ILE A 69 -14.71 -0.36 0.26
C ILE A 69 -15.40 -1.29 1.27
N ILE A 70 -14.74 -2.38 1.67
CA ILE A 70 -15.27 -3.32 2.67
C ILE A 70 -15.50 -2.62 4.01
N GLY A 71 -14.53 -1.81 4.45
CA GLY A 71 -14.65 -1.03 5.69
C GLY A 71 -15.80 -0.03 5.65
N ALA A 72 -16.00 0.65 4.53
CA ALA A 72 -17.11 1.59 4.34
C ALA A 72 -18.47 0.87 4.33
N ALA A 73 -18.58 -0.27 3.63
CA ALA A 73 -19.80 -1.07 3.59
C ALA A 73 -20.18 -1.62 4.97
N PHE A 74 -19.19 -2.08 5.75
CA PHE A 74 -19.40 -2.53 7.12
C PHE A 74 -19.88 -1.39 8.03
N PHE A 75 -19.25 -0.22 7.93
CA PHE A 75 -19.65 0.96 8.70
C PHE A 75 -21.08 1.40 8.36
N PHE A 76 -21.42 1.45 7.06
CA PHE A 76 -22.77 1.78 6.59
C PHE A 76 -23.83 0.82 7.14
N ARG A 77 -23.55 -0.49 7.13
CA ARG A 77 -24.46 -1.50 7.69
C ARG A 77 -24.66 -1.33 9.19
N VAL A 78 -23.61 -1.05 9.95
CA VAL A 78 -23.69 -0.81 11.41
C VAL A 78 -24.48 0.47 11.69
N SER A 79 -24.29 1.54 10.91
CA SER A 79 -25.02 2.80 11.09
C SER A 79 -26.53 2.70 10.80
N GLN A 80 -26.99 1.68 10.10
CA GLN A 80 -28.43 1.44 9.90
C GLN A 80 -29.10 0.63 11.02
N GLN A 81 -28.31 0.11 11.97
CA GLN A 81 -28.82 -0.67 13.11
C GLN A 81 -29.00 0.17 14.40
N PHE A 82 -28.61 1.45 14.37
CA PHE A 82 -28.80 2.44 15.43
C PHE A 82 -29.72 3.56 14.95
#